data_AF-A0A7Y1YHT2-F1
#
_entry.id   AF-A0A7Y1YHT2-F1
#
_cell.length_a   1.000
_cell.length_b   1.000
_cell.length_c   1.000
_cell.angle_alpha   90.00
_cell.angle_beta   90.00
_cell.angle_gamma   90.00
#
_symmetry.space_group_name_H-M   'P 1'
#
loop_
_entity.id
_entity.type
_entity.pdbx_description
1 polymer ?
#
loop_
_entity_poly.entity_id
_entity_poly.type
_entity_poly.pdbx_seq_one_letter_code
_entity_poly.pdbx_strand_id
1 'polypeptide(L)'
;MVIEISDFLSRVEASQYSIFTQKFHASVSKTLRKFNGTIKSKDNNNYLVVFSSVTDTVQCALEIQYKFKYVTPKHEAFSRRLNIGMTISKELNEEDLILATRMCEIVKEQLVISTKVKESYENSNEHAAIDGQLIRTLTLNEVTFLTQIMNQLELNWMRSDFNWTSISKSLGYTYSQIYRRLKNLSGKSPNKFIKEFRLHKALVFLHDHSDSISVIANKTGFNSPNYFAQCFREKYGVRPSKYRLQHT
;
A
#
# COMPACT_ATOMS: atom_id res chain seq x y z
N MET A 1 -5.28 -0.34 -12.27
CA MET A 1 -5.75 0.10 -10.95
C MET A 1 -5.45 -0.98 -9.92
N VAL A 2 -4.83 -0.61 -8.80
CA VAL A 2 -4.62 -1.46 -7.62
C VAL A 2 -5.53 -0.94 -6.51
N ILE A 3 -6.26 -1.82 -5.85
CA ILE A 3 -7.11 -1.50 -4.68
C ILE A 3 -6.63 -2.33 -3.50
N GLU A 4 -6.42 -1.71 -2.34
CA GLU A 4 -6.03 -2.34 -1.09
C GLU A 4 -6.98 -1.90 0.04
N ILE A 5 -7.52 -2.83 0.84
CA ILE A 5 -8.67 -2.59 1.75
C ILE A 5 -8.28 -2.63 3.24
N SER A 6 -7.08 -3.11 3.51
CA SER A 6 -6.56 -3.36 4.85
C SER A 6 -5.23 -2.63 5.01
N ASP A 7 -5.03 -1.90 6.12
CA ASP A 7 -3.65 -1.71 6.59
C ASP A 7 -3.10 -3.13 6.85
N PHE A 8 -1.86 -3.37 6.48
CA PHE A 8 -1.19 -4.67 6.37
C PHE A 8 -1.46 -5.64 7.54
N LEU A 9 -1.73 -5.07 8.70
CA LEU A 9 -2.26 -5.67 9.93
C LEU A 9 -3.48 -6.57 9.82
N SER A 10 -4.49 -6.09 9.10
CA SER A 10 -5.81 -6.71 8.99
C SER A 10 -5.89 -7.71 7.84
N ARG A 11 -4.76 -7.94 7.15
CA ARG A 11 -4.68 -8.90 6.05
C ARG A 11 -5.04 -10.33 6.46
N VAL A 12 -5.15 -10.60 7.76
CA VAL A 12 -5.13 -11.95 8.32
C VAL A 12 -6.27 -12.21 9.32
N GLU A 13 -6.81 -11.16 9.94
CA GLU A 13 -8.21 -11.19 10.43
C GLU A 13 -9.20 -11.46 9.29
N ALA A 14 -8.79 -11.26 8.03
CA ALA A 14 -9.56 -11.63 6.83
C ALA A 14 -9.84 -13.14 6.69
N SER A 15 -9.22 -14.01 7.50
CA SER A 15 -9.61 -15.42 7.64
C SER A 15 -10.98 -15.58 8.31
N GLN A 16 -11.44 -14.58 9.05
CA GLN A 16 -12.84 -14.47 9.43
C GLN A 16 -13.57 -13.68 8.34
N TYR A 17 -14.31 -14.41 7.50
CA TYR A 17 -15.32 -13.84 6.61
C TYR A 17 -16.44 -13.19 7.44
N SER A 18 -16.14 -12.07 8.09
CA SER A 18 -17.16 -11.22 8.67
C SER A 18 -18.15 -10.86 7.57
N ILE A 19 -19.44 -10.76 7.92
CA ILE A 19 -20.51 -10.33 7.00
C ILE A 19 -20.12 -9.01 6.32
N PHE A 20 -19.37 -8.14 7.02
CA PHE A 20 -18.79 -6.92 6.46
C PHE A 20 -17.86 -7.21 5.28
N THR A 21 -16.83 -8.04 5.47
CA THR A 21 -15.83 -8.36 4.43
C THR A 21 -16.50 -8.94 3.19
N GLN A 22 -17.48 -9.84 3.37
CA GLN A 22 -18.27 -10.38 2.26
C GLN A 22 -19.09 -9.31 1.53
N LYS A 23 -19.83 -8.47 2.27
CA LYS A 23 -20.62 -7.36 1.70
C LYS A 23 -19.74 -6.36 0.96
N PHE A 24 -18.57 -6.05 1.50
CA PHE A 24 -17.62 -5.15 0.88
C PHE A 24 -17.07 -5.73 -0.43
N HIS A 25 -16.56 -6.97 -0.42
CA HIS A 25 -16.07 -7.62 -1.64
C HIS A 25 -17.17 -7.73 -2.71
N ALA A 26 -18.41 -8.05 -2.32
CA ALA A 26 -19.55 -8.06 -3.23
C ALA A 26 -19.83 -6.66 -3.82
N SER A 27 -19.76 -5.62 -2.99
CA SER A 27 -19.92 -4.22 -3.41
C SER A 27 -18.82 -3.80 -4.41
N VAL A 28 -17.55 -4.12 -4.11
CA VAL A 28 -16.43 -3.87 -5.03
C VAL A 28 -16.64 -4.61 -6.34
N SER A 29 -16.87 -5.92 -6.32
CA SER A 29 -17.07 -6.70 -7.54
C SER A 29 -18.26 -6.20 -8.38
N LYS A 30 -19.36 -5.78 -7.74
CA LYS A 30 -20.50 -5.16 -8.44
C LYS A 30 -20.11 -3.83 -9.10
N THR A 31 -19.33 -3.00 -8.40
CA THR A 31 -18.90 -1.69 -8.89
C THR A 31 -17.88 -1.83 -10.03
N LEU A 32 -16.91 -2.75 -9.91
CA LEU A 32 -15.98 -3.08 -10.98
C LEU A 32 -16.72 -3.51 -12.26
N ARG A 33 -17.74 -4.38 -12.15
CA ARG A 33 -18.56 -4.79 -13.31
C ARG A 33 -19.35 -3.64 -13.91
N LYS A 34 -19.92 -2.75 -13.08
CA LYS A 34 -20.66 -1.55 -13.53
C LYS A 34 -19.81 -0.65 -14.44
N PHE A 35 -18.52 -0.53 -14.16
CA PHE A 35 -17.57 0.30 -14.91
C PHE A 35 -16.66 -0.52 -15.83
N ASN A 36 -17.09 -1.71 -16.27
CA ASN A 36 -16.36 -2.54 -17.23
C ASN A 36 -14.91 -2.92 -16.81
N GLY A 37 -14.64 -2.98 -15.51
CA GLY A 37 -13.34 -3.36 -14.96
C GLY A 37 -13.11 -4.86 -15.01
N THR A 38 -11.96 -5.27 -15.55
CA THR A 38 -11.52 -6.67 -15.61
C THR A 38 -10.52 -6.96 -14.50
N ILE A 39 -10.87 -7.87 -13.58
CA ILE A 39 -9.98 -8.32 -12.51
C ILE A 39 -8.91 -9.23 -13.10
N LYS A 40 -7.63 -8.85 -12.97
CA LYS A 40 -6.47 -9.68 -13.39
C LYS A 40 -5.94 -10.54 -12.26
N SER A 41 -5.93 -10.00 -11.04
CA SER A 41 -5.55 -10.71 -9.83
C SER A 41 -6.38 -10.21 -8.66
N LYS A 42 -6.67 -11.09 -7.71
CA LYS A 42 -7.37 -10.78 -6.48
C LYS A 42 -6.85 -11.69 -5.38
N ASP A 43 -6.50 -11.10 -4.25
CA ASP A 43 -6.36 -11.82 -2.98
C ASP A 43 -7.38 -11.30 -1.96
N ASN A 44 -7.26 -11.69 -0.68
CA ASN A 44 -8.21 -11.29 0.37
C ASN A 44 -8.25 -9.77 0.61
N ASN A 45 -7.22 -9.03 0.21
CA ASN A 45 -7.02 -7.63 0.58
C ASN A 45 -6.72 -6.73 -0.61
N ASN A 46 -6.25 -7.29 -1.72
CA ASN A 46 -5.78 -6.59 -2.89
C ASN A 46 -6.57 -6.99 -4.14
N TYR A 47 -6.81 -6.02 -5.00
CA TYR A 47 -7.33 -6.22 -6.34
C TYR A 47 -6.41 -5.56 -7.34
N LEU A 48 -6.07 -6.30 -8.40
CA LEU A 48 -5.50 -5.76 -9.61
C LEU A 48 -6.57 -5.75 -10.69
N VAL A 49 -6.92 -4.56 -11.18
CA VAL A 49 -7.99 -4.36 -12.16
C VAL A 49 -7.49 -3.53 -13.34
N VAL A 50 -7.86 -3.97 -14.54
CA VAL A 50 -7.59 -3.30 -15.81
C VAL A 50 -8.90 -2.77 -16.39
N PHE A 51 -8.83 -1.60 -17.01
CA PHE A 51 -9.95 -0.92 -17.67
C PHE A 51 -9.51 -0.50 -19.07
N SER A 52 -10.46 -0.40 -19.99
CA SER A 52 -10.26 0.18 -21.33
C SER A 52 -10.46 1.70 -21.34
N SER A 53 -11.09 2.27 -20.31
CA SER A 53 -11.41 3.69 -20.20
C SER A 53 -10.83 4.31 -18.92
N VAL A 54 -10.11 5.42 -19.07
CA VAL A 54 -9.59 6.19 -17.92
C VAL A 54 -10.74 6.80 -17.10
N THR A 55 -11.81 7.24 -17.78
CA THR A 55 -13.00 7.80 -17.13
C THR A 55 -13.67 6.75 -16.24
N ASP A 56 -13.90 5.56 -16.77
CA ASP A 56 -14.49 4.45 -16.00
C ASP A 56 -13.60 4.06 -14.82
N THR A 57 -12.27 4.06 -15.01
CA THR A 57 -11.32 3.77 -13.94
C THR A 57 -11.45 4.75 -12.77
N VAL A 58 -11.42 6.05 -13.06
CA VAL A 58 -11.47 7.11 -12.04
C VAL A 58 -12.82 7.14 -11.35
N GLN A 59 -13.92 7.06 -12.10
CA GLN A 59 -15.28 7.06 -11.54
C GLN A 59 -15.54 5.80 -10.70
N CYS A 60 -15.04 4.65 -11.14
CA CYS A 60 -15.10 3.41 -10.36
C CYS A 60 -14.36 3.54 -9.02
N ALA A 61 -13.15 4.10 -9.03
CA ALA A 61 -12.37 4.33 -7.81
C ALA A 61 -13.11 5.23 -6.81
N LEU A 62 -13.68 6.34 -7.30
CA LEU A 62 -14.48 7.26 -6.49
C LEU A 62 -15.73 6.59 -5.91
N GLU A 63 -16.46 5.80 -6.71
CA GLU A 63 -17.65 5.09 -6.24
C GLU A 63 -17.32 4.01 -5.21
N ILE A 64 -16.22 3.27 -5.39
CA ILE A 64 -15.72 2.31 -4.40
C ILE A 64 -15.37 3.02 -3.09
N GLN A 65 -14.64 4.15 -3.16
CA GLN A 65 -14.27 4.94 -1.99
C GLN A 65 -15.51 5.47 -1.26
N TYR A 66 -16.49 6.00 -1.99
CA TYR A 66 -17.74 6.47 -1.42
C TYR A 66 -18.47 5.34 -0.70
N LYS A 67 -18.67 4.19 -1.35
CA LYS A 67 -19.36 3.04 -0.75
C LYS A 67 -18.64 2.47 0.47
N PHE A 68 -17.31 2.49 0.49
CA PHE A 68 -16.53 2.02 1.65
C PHE A 68 -16.91 2.77 2.94
N LYS A 69 -17.21 4.08 2.85
CA LYS A 69 -17.65 4.89 4.00
C LYS A 69 -18.96 4.41 4.63
N TYR A 70 -19.85 3.76 3.86
CA TYR A 70 -21.17 3.33 4.33
C TYR A 70 -21.26 1.86 4.71
N VAL A 71 -20.36 1.03 4.20
CA VAL A 71 -20.34 -0.40 4.54
C VAL A 71 -19.67 -0.61 5.91
N THR A 72 -18.80 0.30 6.36
CA THR A 72 -17.97 0.13 7.58
C THR A 72 -18.77 0.41 8.87
N PRO A 73 -18.80 -0.49 9.87
CA PRO A 73 -19.52 -0.28 11.13
C PRO A 73 -19.01 0.95 11.89
N LYS A 74 -19.91 1.81 12.37
CA LYS A 74 -19.56 3.03 13.12
C LYS A 74 -18.80 2.79 14.43
N HIS A 75 -18.88 1.57 14.98
CA HIS A 75 -18.31 1.23 16.30
C HIS A 75 -16.97 0.47 16.23
N GLU A 76 -16.50 0.08 15.04
CA GLU A 76 -15.15 -0.48 14.83
C GLU A 76 -14.23 0.60 14.26
N ALA A 77 -13.88 1.58 15.11
CA ALA A 77 -12.99 2.69 14.76
C ALA A 77 -11.51 2.28 14.56
N PHE A 78 -11.20 0.98 14.53
CA PHE A 78 -9.85 0.50 14.24
C PHE A 78 -9.62 0.38 12.72
N SER A 79 -9.05 1.46 12.18
CA SER A 79 -7.97 1.46 11.15
C SER A 79 -8.16 0.71 9.83
N ARG A 80 -9.36 0.40 9.35
CA ARG A 80 -9.53 -0.09 7.97
C ARG A 80 -9.42 1.08 6.99
N ARG A 81 -8.36 1.06 6.17
CA ARG A 81 -8.10 2.07 5.14
C ARG A 81 -8.23 1.40 3.78
N LEU A 82 -9.04 2.02 2.92
CA LEU A 82 -9.07 1.70 1.51
C LEU A 82 -8.10 2.64 0.80
N ASN A 83 -7.09 2.06 0.16
CA ASN A 83 -6.16 2.76 -0.72
C ASN A 83 -6.37 2.27 -2.15
N ILE A 84 -6.26 3.17 -3.13
CA ILE A 84 -6.36 2.87 -4.55
C ILE A 84 -5.26 3.63 -5.28
N GLY A 85 -4.40 2.89 -5.98
CA GLY A 85 -3.37 3.41 -6.86
C GLY A 85 -3.73 3.19 -8.33
N MET A 86 -3.62 4.25 -9.14
CA MET A 86 -3.87 4.16 -10.58
C MET A 86 -2.69 4.68 -11.39
N THR A 87 -2.31 3.91 -12.39
CA THR A 87 -1.46 4.33 -13.51
C THR A 87 -2.16 3.99 -14.81
N ILE A 88 -1.62 4.49 -15.92
CA ILE A 88 -2.07 4.21 -17.27
C ILE A 88 -0.86 3.81 -18.13
N SER A 89 -1.07 2.80 -18.95
CA SER A 89 -0.07 2.26 -19.85
C SER A 89 -0.74 1.85 -21.16
N LYS A 90 -0.01 1.94 -22.29
CA LYS A 90 -0.53 1.50 -23.59
C LYS A 90 -0.78 -0.02 -23.60
N GLU A 91 0.14 -0.74 -22.97
CA GLU A 91 0.07 -2.19 -22.77
C GLU A 91 0.37 -2.49 -21.31
N LEU A 92 -0.16 -3.61 -20.80
CA LEU A 92 0.11 -4.06 -19.44
C LEU A 92 1.57 -4.46 -19.32
N ASN A 93 2.33 -3.70 -18.53
CA ASN A 93 3.74 -3.97 -18.25
C ASN A 93 3.99 -4.02 -16.74
N GLU A 94 5.10 -4.64 -16.36
CA GLU A 94 5.44 -4.87 -14.96
C GLU A 94 5.83 -3.58 -14.22
N GLU A 95 6.47 -2.63 -14.89
CA GLU A 95 6.91 -1.36 -14.28
C GLU A 95 5.73 -0.52 -13.78
N ASP A 96 4.70 -0.39 -14.62
CA ASP A 96 3.47 0.33 -14.29
C ASP A 96 2.69 -0.39 -13.17
N LEU A 97 2.69 -1.72 -13.17
CA LEU A 97 2.09 -2.49 -12.07
C LEU A 97 2.81 -2.26 -10.75
N ILE A 98 4.14 -2.33 -10.74
CA ILE A 98 4.97 -2.06 -9.57
C ILE A 98 4.73 -0.62 -9.09
N LEU A 99 4.69 0.35 -10.00
CA LEU A 99 4.41 1.74 -9.65
C LEU A 99 3.03 1.92 -9.02
N ALA A 100 1.97 1.38 -9.63
CA ALA A 100 0.61 1.47 -9.09
C ALA A 100 0.51 0.83 -7.70
N THR A 101 1.19 -0.31 -7.50
CA THR A 101 1.26 -1.01 -6.20
C THR A 101 1.98 -0.14 -5.17
N ARG A 102 3.17 0.38 -5.49
CA ARG A 102 3.94 1.28 -4.60
C ARG A 102 3.16 2.54 -4.25
N MET A 103 2.47 3.15 -5.20
CA MET A 103 1.62 4.31 -4.95
C MET A 103 0.50 3.97 -3.95
N CYS A 104 -0.18 2.85 -4.14
CA CYS A 104 -1.25 2.38 -3.27
C CYS A 104 -0.77 2.08 -1.84
N GLU A 105 0.40 1.45 -1.70
CA GLU A 105 0.92 1.01 -0.40
C GLU A 105 1.59 2.15 0.40
N ILE A 106 2.23 3.11 -0.28
CA ILE A 106 3.17 4.05 0.35
C ILE A 106 2.56 5.43 0.56
N VAL A 107 1.74 5.90 -0.37
CA VAL A 107 1.18 7.25 -0.30
C VAL A 107 0.10 7.30 0.76
N LYS A 108 0.11 8.35 1.58
CA LYS A 108 -0.76 8.47 2.76
C LYS A 108 -2.23 8.76 2.40
N GLU A 109 -2.49 9.31 1.22
CA GLU A 109 -3.82 9.56 0.68
C GLU A 109 -4.47 8.28 0.14
N GLN A 110 -5.80 8.20 0.22
CA GLN A 110 -6.56 7.00 -0.15
C GLN A 110 -6.67 6.79 -1.66
N LEU A 111 -6.77 7.85 -2.46
CA LEU A 111 -6.84 7.75 -3.92
C LEU A 111 -5.65 8.46 -4.52
N VAL A 112 -4.85 7.74 -5.30
CA VAL A 112 -3.59 8.24 -5.83
C VAL A 112 -3.46 7.89 -7.30
N ILE A 113 -3.13 8.88 -8.12
CA ILE A 113 -2.96 8.72 -9.57
C ILE A 113 -1.63 9.29 -10.04
N SER A 114 -1.10 8.76 -11.14
CA SER A 114 0.04 9.35 -11.83
C SER A 114 -0.41 10.55 -12.68
N THR A 115 0.52 11.47 -13.01
CA THR A 115 0.20 12.60 -13.90
C THR A 115 -0.39 12.13 -15.24
N LYS A 116 0.09 11.00 -15.77
CA LYS A 116 -0.43 10.42 -17.03
C LYS A 116 -1.92 10.09 -16.95
N VAL A 117 -2.39 9.58 -15.81
CA VAL A 117 -3.83 9.29 -15.60
C VAL A 117 -4.62 10.59 -15.55
N LYS A 118 -4.09 11.61 -14.85
CA LYS A 118 -4.74 12.92 -14.77
C LYS A 118 -4.90 13.56 -16.16
N GLU A 119 -3.80 13.64 -16.92
CA GLU A 119 -3.79 14.19 -18.28
C GLU A 119 -4.74 13.44 -19.20
N SER A 120 -4.70 12.10 -19.19
CA SER A 120 -5.61 11.29 -20.00
C SER A 120 -7.07 11.49 -19.61
N TYR A 121 -7.38 11.62 -18.32
CA TYR A 121 -8.74 11.86 -17.85
C TYR A 121 -9.26 13.23 -18.29
N GLU A 122 -8.47 14.29 -18.10
CA GLU A 122 -8.86 15.67 -18.44
C GLU A 122 -9.00 15.83 -19.97
N ASN A 123 -8.19 15.13 -20.76
CA ASN A 123 -8.33 15.12 -22.23
C ASN A 123 -9.57 14.34 -22.72
N SER A 124 -9.98 13.29 -22.02
CA SER A 124 -11.17 12.49 -22.40
C SER A 124 -12.49 13.07 -21.90
N ASN A 125 -12.46 14.04 -20.99
CA ASN A 125 -13.66 14.62 -20.38
C ASN A 125 -13.57 16.15 -20.47
N GLU A 126 -14.09 16.71 -21.55
CA GLU A 126 -14.18 18.16 -21.72
C GLU A 126 -14.91 18.78 -20.52
N HIS A 127 -14.27 19.76 -19.87
CA HIS A 127 -14.76 20.48 -18.68
C HIS A 127 -14.79 19.70 -17.35
N ALA A 128 -14.21 18.49 -17.26
CA ALA A 128 -14.08 17.77 -15.98
C ALA A 128 -12.62 17.68 -15.52
N ALA A 129 -12.29 18.38 -14.43
CA ALA A 129 -10.97 18.32 -13.79
C ALA A 129 -10.94 17.29 -12.66
N ILE A 130 -9.75 16.73 -12.38
CA ILE A 130 -9.55 15.91 -11.18
C ILE A 130 -9.60 16.80 -9.93
N ASP A 131 -10.51 16.49 -9.01
CA ASP A 131 -10.56 17.14 -7.70
C ASP A 131 -9.37 16.71 -6.83
N GLY A 132 -8.42 17.63 -6.65
CA GLY A 132 -7.22 17.42 -5.84
C GLY A 132 -7.48 17.22 -4.35
N GLN A 133 -8.68 17.53 -3.85
CA GLN A 133 -9.08 17.21 -2.47
C GLN A 133 -9.45 15.74 -2.29
N LEU A 134 -9.95 15.10 -3.37
CA LEU A 134 -10.36 13.70 -3.36
C LEU A 134 -9.25 12.76 -3.86
N ILE A 135 -8.47 13.21 -4.85
CA ILE A 135 -7.48 12.39 -5.55
C ILE A 135 -6.11 13.07 -5.53
N ARG A 136 -5.12 12.42 -4.91
CA ARG A 136 -3.73 12.86 -4.94
C ARG A 136 -3.11 12.53 -6.29
N THR A 137 -2.67 13.53 -7.04
CA THR A 137 -1.83 13.33 -8.23
C THR A 137 -0.35 13.40 -7.83
N LEU A 138 0.42 12.35 -8.13
CA LEU A 138 1.87 12.38 -7.97
C LEU A 138 2.53 13.03 -9.18
N THR A 139 3.42 13.98 -8.91
CA THR A 139 4.29 14.59 -9.92
C THR A 139 5.34 13.59 -10.43
N LEU A 140 5.93 13.87 -11.60
CA LEU A 140 7.01 13.05 -12.15
C LEU A 140 8.19 12.92 -11.16
N ASN A 141 8.55 14.01 -10.47
CA ASN A 141 9.61 14.01 -9.47
C ASN A 141 9.30 13.13 -8.26
N GLU A 142 8.03 13.07 -7.83
CA GLU A 142 7.59 12.19 -6.75
C GLU A 142 7.59 10.72 -7.18
N VAL A 143 7.12 10.43 -8.40
CA VAL A 143 7.17 9.08 -8.98
C VAL A 143 8.62 8.59 -9.08
N THR A 144 9.52 9.39 -9.64
CA THR A 144 10.95 9.05 -9.73
C THR A 144 11.56 8.81 -8.36
N PHE A 145 11.31 9.71 -7.41
CA PHE A 145 11.79 9.55 -6.04
C PHE A 145 11.25 8.27 -5.37
N LEU A 146 9.95 8.00 -5.51
CA LEU A 146 9.30 6.80 -4.97
C LEU A 146 9.91 5.53 -5.54
N THR A 147 10.09 5.46 -6.86
CA THR A 147 10.70 4.31 -7.53
C THR A 147 12.14 4.10 -7.07
N GLN A 148 12.94 5.16 -7.05
CA GLN A 148 14.35 5.10 -6.62
C GLN A 148 14.50 4.66 -5.16
N ILE A 149 13.73 5.27 -4.25
CA ILE A 149 13.84 4.97 -2.82
C ILE A 149 13.38 3.54 -2.52
N MET A 150 12.34 3.07 -3.20
CA MET A 150 11.84 1.70 -3.03
C MET A 150 12.78 0.66 -3.60
N ASN A 151 13.38 0.91 -4.78
CA ASN A 151 14.41 0.01 -5.31
C ASN A 151 15.58 -0.14 -4.34
N GLN A 152 16.08 0.96 -3.77
CA GLN A 152 17.16 0.91 -2.78
C GLN A 152 16.74 0.22 -1.48
N LEU A 153 15.50 0.46 -1.03
CA LEU A 153 14.95 -0.17 0.17
C LEU A 153 14.83 -1.69 0.00
N GLU A 154 14.22 -2.14 -1.10
CA GLU A 154 13.98 -3.56 -1.39
C GLU A 154 15.28 -4.36 -1.50
N LEU A 155 16.37 -3.73 -1.96
CA LEU A 155 17.71 -4.33 -2.00
C LEU A 155 18.39 -4.42 -0.63
N ASN A 156 18.06 -3.55 0.33
CA ASN A 156 18.85 -3.37 1.55
C ASN A 156 18.07 -3.58 2.86
N TRP A 157 16.75 -3.74 2.83
CA TRP A 157 15.92 -3.70 4.03
C TRP A 157 16.24 -4.81 5.04
N MET A 158 16.74 -5.97 4.61
CA MET A 158 17.12 -7.07 5.52
C MET A 158 18.40 -6.77 6.32
N ARG A 159 19.19 -5.79 5.89
CA ARG A 159 20.47 -5.47 6.52
C ARG A 159 20.28 -4.72 7.82
N SER A 160 20.74 -5.28 8.93
CA SER A 160 20.55 -4.65 10.26
C SER A 160 21.31 -3.32 10.42
N ASP A 161 22.39 -3.14 9.65
CA ASP A 161 23.21 -1.91 9.55
C ASP A 161 22.66 -0.86 8.55
N PHE A 162 21.43 -1.05 8.05
CA PHE A 162 20.78 -0.13 7.12
C PHE A 162 20.84 1.33 7.61
N ASN A 163 21.32 2.21 6.73
CA ASN A 163 21.48 3.62 7.02
C ASN A 163 20.99 4.48 5.85
N TRP A 164 20.03 5.37 6.13
CA TRP A 164 19.50 6.31 5.15
C TRP A 164 20.56 7.28 4.60
N THR A 165 21.60 7.60 5.36
CA THR A 165 22.70 8.46 4.89
C THR A 165 23.51 7.79 3.79
N SER A 166 23.69 6.46 3.84
CA SER A 166 24.40 5.72 2.80
C SER A 166 23.57 5.68 1.50
N ILE A 167 22.25 5.49 1.63
CA ILE A 167 21.32 5.49 0.48
C ILE A 167 21.17 6.88 -0.12
N SER A 168 21.21 7.93 0.70
CA SER A 168 21.06 9.29 0.20
C SER A 168 22.14 9.63 -0.83
N LYS A 169 23.38 9.18 -0.57
CA LYS A 169 24.51 9.34 -1.50
C LYS A 169 24.28 8.64 -2.85
N SER A 170 23.77 7.41 -2.86
CA SER A 170 23.53 6.67 -4.11
C SER A 170 22.39 7.27 -4.95
N LEU A 171 21.45 7.95 -4.30
CA LEU A 171 20.29 8.57 -4.96
C LEU A 171 20.48 10.05 -5.33
N GLY A 172 21.64 10.65 -5.00
CA GLY A 172 21.87 12.08 -5.22
C GLY A 172 21.04 13.01 -4.34
N TYR A 173 20.53 12.51 -3.20
CA TYR A 173 19.78 13.30 -2.22
C TYR A 173 20.56 13.48 -0.92
N THR A 174 20.31 14.57 -0.21
CA THR A 174 20.70 14.67 1.20
C THR A 174 19.71 13.90 2.08
N TYR A 175 20.13 13.49 3.28
CA TYR A 175 19.22 12.86 4.23
C TYR A 175 17.99 13.74 4.56
N SER A 176 18.18 15.06 4.68
CA SER A 176 17.08 16.01 4.90
C SER A 176 16.08 16.02 3.74
N GLN A 177 16.55 15.95 2.49
CA GLN A 177 15.68 15.84 1.32
C GLN A 177 14.89 14.52 1.33
N ILE A 178 15.53 13.39 1.63
CA ILE A 178 14.84 12.09 1.80
C ILE A 178 13.78 12.21 2.89
N TYR A 179 14.16 12.74 4.06
CA TYR A 179 13.25 12.89 5.18
C TYR A 179 12.00 13.65 4.79
N ARG A 180 12.16 14.85 4.20
CA ARG A 180 11.04 15.70 3.78
C ARG A 180 10.16 15.04 2.73
N ARG A 181 10.77 14.46 1.68
CA ARG A 181 10.04 13.83 0.57
C ARG A 181 9.28 12.57 1.03
N LEU A 182 9.94 11.69 1.78
CA LEU A 182 9.33 10.48 2.29
C LEU A 182 8.24 10.76 3.32
N LYS A 183 8.45 11.76 4.20
CA LYS A 183 7.43 12.21 5.16
C LYS A 183 6.23 12.83 4.44
N ASN A 184 6.45 13.56 3.36
CA ASN A 184 5.38 14.14 2.56
C ASN A 184 4.53 13.05 1.90
N LEU A 185 5.16 12.05 1.25
CA LEU A 185 4.48 10.94 0.57
C LEU A 185 3.79 9.99 1.57
N SER A 186 4.54 9.47 2.55
CA SER A 186 4.07 8.37 3.41
C SER A 186 3.51 8.80 4.75
N GLY A 187 3.68 10.07 5.14
CA GLY A 187 3.36 10.53 6.49
C GLY A 187 4.30 9.98 7.56
N LYS A 188 5.36 9.23 7.22
CA LYS A 188 6.28 8.58 8.17
C LYS A 188 7.70 9.17 8.08
N SER A 189 8.41 9.21 9.21
CA SER A 189 9.85 9.51 9.17
C SER A 189 10.61 8.33 8.55
N PRO A 190 11.81 8.53 7.98
CA PRO A 190 12.58 7.45 7.35
C PRO A 190 12.78 6.24 8.26
N ASN A 191 13.20 6.45 9.51
CA ASN A 191 13.40 5.35 10.46
C ASN A 191 12.10 4.61 10.80
N LYS A 192 10.97 5.32 10.92
CA LYS A 192 9.66 4.69 11.11
C LYS A 192 9.25 3.91 9.85
N PHE A 193 9.54 4.44 8.67
CA PHE A 193 9.21 3.82 7.39
C PHE A 193 9.92 2.48 7.20
N ILE A 194 11.25 2.41 7.31
CA ILE A 194 12.00 1.13 7.22
C ILE A 194 11.57 0.15 8.31
N LYS A 195 11.37 0.63 9.54
CA LYS A 195 10.94 -0.22 10.66
C LYS A 195 9.59 -0.87 10.36
N GLU A 196 8.62 -0.08 9.90
CA GLU A 196 7.34 -0.63 9.48
C GLU A 196 7.52 -1.59 8.30
N PHE A 197 8.26 -1.21 7.25
CA PHE A 197 8.51 -2.11 6.11
C PHE A 197 9.06 -3.49 6.53
N ARG A 198 10.02 -3.53 7.46
CA ARG A 198 10.57 -4.78 8.04
C ARG A 198 9.53 -5.59 8.79
N LEU A 199 8.76 -4.94 9.68
CA LEU A 199 7.65 -5.58 10.38
C LEU A 199 6.64 -6.15 9.38
N HIS A 200 6.43 -5.47 8.25
CA HIS A 200 5.52 -5.94 7.24
C HIS A 200 6.04 -7.24 6.61
N LYS A 201 7.28 -7.24 6.12
CA LYS A 201 7.90 -8.47 5.59
C LYS A 201 7.94 -9.61 6.62
N ALA A 202 8.02 -9.30 7.92
CA ALA A 202 7.97 -10.29 8.99
C ALA A 202 6.65 -11.07 9.07
N LEU A 203 5.50 -10.49 8.68
CA LEU A 203 4.24 -11.24 8.72
C LEU A 203 4.27 -12.45 7.79
N VAL A 204 4.89 -12.34 6.61
CA VAL A 204 5.00 -13.47 5.66
C VAL A 204 5.76 -14.64 6.30
N PHE A 205 6.87 -14.37 6.99
CA PHE A 205 7.63 -15.41 7.68
C PHE A 205 6.91 -15.97 8.91
N LEU A 206 6.10 -15.15 9.58
CA LEU A 206 5.29 -15.62 10.71
C LEU A 206 4.19 -16.59 10.25
N HIS A 207 3.66 -16.40 9.04
CA HIS A 207 2.68 -17.28 8.39
C HIS A 207 3.27 -18.60 7.90
N ASP A 208 4.52 -18.59 7.46
CA ASP A 208 5.18 -19.80 6.94
C ASP A 208 5.52 -20.82 8.05
N HIS A 209 5.51 -20.42 9.33
CA HIS A 209 5.79 -21.27 10.50
C HIS A 209 7.15 -21.99 10.52
N SER A 210 8.02 -21.78 9.54
CA SER A 210 9.30 -22.47 9.38
C SER A 210 10.38 -22.02 10.37
N ASP A 211 10.33 -20.75 10.81
CA ASP A 211 11.36 -20.13 11.64
C ASP A 211 10.88 -19.80 13.07
N SER A 212 11.84 -19.81 14.02
CA SER A 212 11.61 -19.23 15.35
C SER A 212 11.48 -17.71 15.27
N ILE A 213 10.76 -17.09 16.22
CA ILE A 213 10.58 -15.64 16.29
C ILE A 213 11.92 -14.89 16.29
N SER A 214 12.93 -15.44 16.96
CA SER A 214 14.28 -14.87 17.00
C SER A 214 14.97 -14.90 15.63
N VAL A 215 14.81 -16.00 14.88
CA VAL A 215 15.34 -16.12 13.51
C VAL A 215 14.63 -15.15 12.58
N ILE A 216 13.30 -15.01 12.70
CA ILE A 216 12.51 -14.04 11.91
C ILE A 216 12.99 -12.61 12.18
N ALA A 217 13.23 -12.25 13.45
CA ALA A 217 13.74 -10.92 13.81
C ALA A 217 15.08 -10.62 13.11
N ASN A 218 16.00 -11.58 13.12
CA ASN A 218 17.30 -11.43 12.47
C ASN A 218 17.17 -11.36 10.94
N LYS A 219 16.39 -12.26 10.31
CA LYS A 219 16.15 -12.29 8.85
C LYS A 219 15.48 -11.01 8.35
N THR A 220 14.70 -10.34 9.19
CA THR A 220 14.01 -9.09 8.83
C THR A 220 14.80 -7.83 9.18
N GLY A 221 16.08 -7.97 9.59
CA GLY A 221 17.00 -6.86 9.80
C GLY A 221 16.83 -6.14 11.14
N PHE A 222 16.23 -6.77 12.14
CA PHE A 222 16.24 -6.23 13.51
C PHE A 222 17.51 -6.65 14.25
N ASN A 223 18.09 -5.73 15.02
CA ASN A 223 19.30 -5.99 15.82
C ASN A 223 19.05 -6.87 17.05
N SER A 224 17.80 -7.01 17.50
CA SER A 224 17.47 -7.93 18.59
C SER A 224 16.03 -8.45 18.50
N PRO A 225 15.78 -9.71 18.89
CA PRO A 225 14.42 -10.27 18.98
C PRO A 225 13.50 -9.50 19.94
N ASN A 226 14.04 -8.97 21.05
CA ASN A 226 13.26 -8.20 22.02
C ASN A 226 12.77 -6.88 21.42
N TYR A 227 13.64 -6.15 20.72
CA TYR A 227 13.27 -4.91 20.06
C TYR A 227 12.28 -5.15 18.92
N PHE A 228 12.47 -6.23 18.14
CA PHE A 228 11.49 -6.67 17.15
C PHE A 228 10.12 -6.91 17.78
N ALA A 229 10.05 -7.73 18.84
CA ALA A 229 8.78 -8.06 19.50
C ALA A 229 8.08 -6.83 20.11
N GLN A 230 8.84 -5.90 20.67
CA GLN A 230 8.31 -4.61 21.13
C GLN A 230 7.73 -3.81 19.97
N CYS A 231 8.49 -3.60 18.90
CA CYS A 231 8.04 -2.82 17.74
C CYS A 231 6.83 -3.46 17.05
N PHE A 232 6.83 -4.80 16.97
CA PHE A 232 5.72 -5.58 16.45
C PHE A 232 4.47 -5.34 17.29
N ARG A 233 4.56 -5.45 18.62
CA ARG A 233 3.43 -5.18 19.52
C ARG A 233 2.96 -3.74 19.46
N GLU A 234 3.87 -2.77 19.39
CA GLU A 234 3.52 -1.36 19.24
C GLU A 234 2.75 -1.08 17.94
N LYS A 235 3.21 -1.66 16.84
CA LYS A 235 2.56 -1.48 15.54
C LYS A 235 1.26 -2.28 15.45
N TYR A 236 1.23 -3.49 16.00
CA TYR A 236 0.20 -4.49 15.71
C TYR A 236 -0.71 -4.86 16.88
N GLY A 237 -0.49 -4.30 18.07
CA GLY A 237 -1.29 -4.58 19.27
C GLY A 237 -1.07 -5.95 19.92
N VAL A 238 -0.50 -6.91 19.20
CA VAL A 238 -0.24 -8.28 19.68
C VAL A 238 1.24 -8.65 19.58
N ARG A 239 1.68 -9.64 20.37
CA ARG A 239 3.06 -10.15 20.29
C ARG A 239 3.23 -11.05 19.04
N PRO A 240 4.42 -11.13 18.42
CA PRO A 240 4.67 -12.00 17.27
C PRO A 240 4.31 -13.47 17.52
N SER A 241 4.63 -13.99 18.71
CA SER A 241 4.32 -15.38 19.08
C SER A 241 2.82 -15.64 19.15
N LYS A 242 2.06 -14.71 19.72
CA LYS A 242 0.60 -14.79 19.78
C LYS A 242 -0.01 -14.67 18.40
N TYR A 243 0.48 -13.72 17.60
CA TYR A 243 0.06 -13.54 16.22
C TYR A 243 0.23 -14.83 15.41
N ARG A 244 1.38 -15.51 15.55
CA ARG A 244 1.65 -16.78 14.87
C ARG A 244 0.62 -17.86 15.24
N LEU A 245 0.30 -18.02 16.53
CA LEU A 245 -0.67 -19.03 16.99
C LEU A 245 -2.10 -18.77 16.54
N GLN A 246 -2.47 -17.51 16.27
CA GLN A 246 -3.82 -17.14 15.83
C GLN A 246 -4.09 -17.45 14.35
N HIS A 247 -3.06 -17.80 13.59
CA HIS A 247 -3.13 -18.00 12.14
C HIS A 247 -2.53 -19.33 11.69
N THR A 248 -2.47 -20.29 12.62
CA THR A 248 -2.30 -21.72 12.35
C THR A 248 -3.68 -22.36 12.20
#